data_AF-A0A5R8WQ95-F1
#
_entry.id   AF-A0A5R8WQ95-F1
#
_cell.length_a   1.000
_cell.length_b   1.000
_cell.length_c   1.000
_cell.angle_alpha   90.00
_cell.angle_beta   90.00
_cell.angle_gamma   90.00
#
_symmetry.space_group_name_H-M   'P 1'
#
loop_
_entity.id
_entity.type
_entity.pdbx_description
1 polymer ?
#
loop_
_entity_poly.entity_id
_entity_poly.type
_entity_poly.pdbx_seq_one_letter_code
_entity_poly.pdbx_strand_id
1 'polypeptide(L)'
;MLTPGLAQRLHLQAAFPFVPWQFWVVLLAGAGATYGGVADWRYHRNPLHLKLPAKERDAEALALGAGGVPMFGLMWLAMLSAQPARYLVPIVVVLIYTVVAICYDEFVFHRKRCGPEETRYHRLLVFGNGLAWLAWFHFIYG
;
A
#
# COMPACT_ATOMS: atom_id res chain seq x y z
N MET A 1 -15.68 -22.41 7.28
CA MET A 1 -14.54 -23.28 7.64
C MET A 1 -13.44 -23.04 6.61
N LEU A 2 -12.24 -22.62 7.04
CA LEU A 2 -11.07 -22.60 6.15
C LEU A 2 -10.75 -24.05 5.79
N THR A 3 -10.40 -24.33 4.53
CA THR A 3 -9.92 -25.67 4.16
C THR A 3 -8.61 -25.96 4.91
N PRO A 4 -8.35 -27.22 5.33
CA PRO A 4 -7.13 -27.55 6.08
C PRO A 4 -5.85 -27.08 5.39
N GLY A 5 -5.82 -27.14 4.06
CA GLY A 5 -4.69 -26.66 3.25
C GLY A 5 -4.48 -25.14 3.29
N LEU A 6 -5.53 -24.35 3.48
CA LEU A 6 -5.42 -22.89 3.61
C LEU A 6 -4.89 -22.48 4.98
N ALA A 7 -5.37 -23.12 6.06
CA ALA A 7 -4.88 -22.86 7.41
C ALA A 7 -3.39 -23.17 7.56
N GLN A 8 -2.94 -24.27 6.95
CA GLN A 8 -1.52 -24.64 6.92
C GLN A 8 -0.69 -23.63 6.13
N ARG A 9 -1.17 -23.13 4.97
CA ARG A 9 -0.48 -22.09 4.19
C ARG A 9 -0.44 -20.73 4.89
N LEU A 10 -1.45 -20.42 5.70
CA LEU A 10 -1.51 -19.18 6.47
C LEU A 10 -0.72 -19.24 7.78
N HIS A 11 -0.11 -20.39 8.08
CA HIS A 11 0.70 -20.63 9.28
C HIS A 11 -0.08 -20.28 10.57
N LEU A 12 -1.38 -20.59 10.60
CA LEU A 12 -2.23 -20.31 11.75
C LEU A 12 -1.85 -21.22 12.92
N GLN A 13 -1.74 -20.63 14.11
CA GLN A 13 -1.36 -21.34 15.34
C GLN A 13 -2.55 -21.46 16.29
N ALA A 14 -2.61 -22.55 17.06
CA ALA A 14 -3.64 -22.75 18.08
C ALA A 14 -3.39 -21.93 19.36
N ALA A 15 -2.15 -21.45 19.55
CA ALA A 15 -1.74 -20.64 20.69
C ALA A 15 -1.21 -19.29 20.20
N PHE A 16 -1.19 -18.29 21.08
CA PHE A 16 -0.70 -16.96 20.75
C PHE A 16 0.81 -16.98 20.43
N PRO A 17 1.27 -16.29 19.36
CA PRO A 17 0.49 -15.50 18.40
C PRO A 17 -0.24 -16.38 17.35
N PHE A 18 -1.57 -16.24 17.26
CA PHE A 18 -2.42 -17.05 16.38
C PHE A 18 -2.12 -16.91 14.89
N VAL A 19 -1.47 -15.80 14.51
CA VAL A 19 -1.08 -15.48 13.13
C VAL A 19 0.40 -15.09 13.09
N PRO A 20 1.08 -15.29 11.95
CA PRO A 20 2.43 -14.81 11.73
C PRO A 20 2.60 -13.31 11.98
N TRP A 21 3.79 -12.90 12.42
CA TRP A 21 4.11 -11.50 12.75
C TRP A 21 3.85 -10.54 11.58
N GLN A 22 3.98 -11.02 10.35
CA GLN A 22 3.76 -10.25 9.13
C GLN A 22 2.34 -9.68 9.08
N PHE A 23 1.33 -10.43 9.56
CA PHE A 23 -0.05 -9.94 9.60
C PHE A 23 -0.24 -8.78 10.60
N TRP A 24 0.51 -8.77 11.70
CA TRP A 24 0.50 -7.65 12.65
C TRP A 24 1.14 -6.40 12.05
N VAL A 25 2.23 -6.56 11.28
CA VAL A 25 2.86 -5.44 10.58
C VAL A 25 1.95 -4.92 9.47
N VAL A 26 1.33 -5.79 8.68
CA VAL A 26 0.33 -5.41 7.66
C VAL A 26 -0.83 -4.65 8.31
N LEU A 27 -1.34 -5.11 9.46
CA LEU A 27 -2.43 -4.45 10.17
C LEU A 27 -2.03 -3.05 10.63
N LEU A 28 -0.92 -2.91 11.36
CA LEU A 28 -0.51 -1.63 11.93
C LEU A 28 -0.07 -0.63 10.86
N ALA A 29 0.76 -1.07 9.91
CA ALA A 29 1.26 -0.23 8.83
C ALA A 29 0.15 0.12 7.83
N GLY A 30 -0.72 -0.84 7.50
CA GLY A 30 -1.88 -0.63 6.63
C GLY A 30 -2.92 0.30 7.25
N ALA A 31 -3.18 0.19 8.56
CA ALA A 31 -4.05 1.13 9.27
C ALA A 31 -3.46 2.54 9.28
N GLY A 32 -2.15 2.66 9.54
CA GLY A 32 -1.42 3.93 9.45
C GLY A 32 -1.49 4.55 8.05
N ALA A 33 -1.24 3.75 7.01
CA ALA A 33 -1.34 4.18 5.62
C ALA A 33 -2.74 4.66 5.25
N THR A 34 -3.77 3.90 5.65
CA THR A 34 -5.17 4.24 5.42
C THR A 34 -5.53 5.56 6.09
N TYR A 35 -5.12 5.76 7.35
CA TYR A 35 -5.32 7.02 8.04
C TYR A 35 -4.59 8.17 7.34
N GLY A 36 -3.33 7.96 6.95
CA GLY A 36 -2.54 8.94 6.19
C GLY A 36 -3.24 9.37 4.90
N GLY A 37 -3.68 8.42 4.07
CA GLY A 37 -4.36 8.72 2.81
C GLY A 37 -5.72 9.40 3.00
N VAL A 38 -6.51 9.01 4.01
CA VAL A 38 -7.76 9.70 4.32
C VAL A 38 -7.51 11.11 4.84
N ALA A 39 -6.50 11.31 5.68
CA ALA A 39 -6.16 12.63 6.22
C ALA A 39 -5.65 13.56 5.10
N ASP A 40 -4.78 13.06 4.23
CA ASP A 40 -4.26 13.77 3.06
C ASP A 40 -5.39 14.19 2.11
N TRP A 41 -6.26 13.24 1.75
CA TRP A 41 -7.44 13.51 0.92
C TRP A 41 -8.40 14.54 1.54
N ARG A 42 -8.60 14.48 2.86
CA ARG A 42 -9.44 15.47 3.58
C ARG A 42 -8.81 16.85 3.59
N TYR A 43 -7.49 16.93 3.76
CA TYR A 43 -6.74 18.18 3.72
C TYR A 43 -6.90 18.87 2.35
N HIS A 44 -6.77 18.10 1.28
CA HIS A 44 -6.99 18.52 -0.10
C HIS A 44 -8.41 18.96 -0.45
N ARG A 45 -9.42 18.39 0.22
CA ARG A 45 -10.84 18.73 0.05
C ARG A 45 -11.26 19.96 0.85
N ASN A 46 -10.41 20.52 1.69
CA ASN A 46 -10.73 21.74 2.43
C ASN A 46 -10.65 22.96 1.47
N PRO A 47 -11.79 23.62 1.16
CA PRO A 47 -11.83 24.72 0.21
C PRO A 47 -10.99 25.93 0.63
N LEU A 48 -10.57 26.00 1.89
CA LEU A 48 -9.70 27.04 2.43
C LEU A 48 -8.20 26.77 2.16
N HIS A 49 -7.80 25.55 1.75
CA HIS A 49 -6.41 25.11 1.79
C HIS A 49 -5.70 25.01 0.43
N LEU A 50 -6.39 24.99 -0.73
CA LEU A 50 -5.90 25.30 -2.10
C LEU A 50 -6.84 24.71 -3.18
N LYS A 51 -6.85 25.30 -4.38
CA LYS A 51 -7.36 24.62 -5.58
C LYS A 51 -6.29 23.69 -6.13
N LEU A 52 -6.40 22.39 -5.84
CA LEU A 52 -5.59 21.36 -6.49
C LEU A 52 -5.69 21.47 -8.03
N PRO A 53 -4.57 21.61 -8.75
CA PRO A 53 -4.58 21.54 -10.21
C PRO A 53 -5.09 20.17 -10.67
N ALA A 54 -5.84 20.14 -11.77
CA ALA A 54 -6.37 18.88 -12.33
C ALA A 54 -5.28 17.82 -12.58
N LYS A 55 -4.08 18.25 -13.01
CA LYS A 55 -2.94 17.36 -13.26
C LYS A 55 -2.44 16.62 -12.02
N GLU A 56 -2.54 17.23 -10.84
CA GLU A 56 -2.12 16.63 -9.57
C GLU A 56 -3.12 15.55 -9.16
N ARG A 57 -4.42 15.88 -9.25
CA ARG A 57 -5.52 14.93 -9.02
C ARG A 57 -5.47 13.71 -9.95
N ASP A 58 -5.10 13.92 -11.22
CA ASP A 58 -4.97 12.82 -12.18
C ASP A 58 -3.76 11.93 -11.86
N ALA A 59 -2.64 12.52 -11.42
CA ALA A 59 -1.45 11.78 -11.01
C ALA A 59 -1.71 10.94 -9.74
N GLU A 60 -2.35 11.51 -8.73
CA GLU A 60 -2.76 10.81 -7.51
C GLU A 60 -3.73 9.65 -7.80
N ALA A 61 -4.73 9.90 -8.66
CA ALA A 61 -5.69 8.89 -9.06
C ALA A 61 -5.04 7.74 -9.85
N LEU A 62 -4.05 8.04 -10.69
CA LEU A 62 -3.27 7.02 -11.39
C LEU A 62 -2.38 6.22 -10.44
N ALA A 63 -1.70 6.87 -9.49
CA ALA A 63 -0.87 6.17 -8.50
C ALA A 63 -1.71 5.19 -7.66
N LEU A 64 -2.89 5.63 -7.20
CA LEU A 64 -3.80 4.80 -6.40
C LEU A 64 -4.50 3.72 -7.25
N GLY A 65 -5.05 4.12 -8.39
CA GLY A 65 -5.91 3.26 -9.22
C GLY A 65 -5.15 2.31 -10.14
N ALA A 66 -4.04 2.74 -10.73
CA ALA A 66 -3.22 1.92 -11.64
C ALA A 66 -1.98 1.31 -10.96
N GLY A 67 -1.58 1.83 -9.80
CA GLY A 67 -0.53 1.24 -8.97
C GLY A 67 -1.09 0.37 -7.84
N GLY A 68 -1.70 1.03 -6.85
CA GLY A 68 -2.14 0.40 -5.60
C GLY A 68 -3.16 -0.74 -5.78
N VAL A 69 -4.21 -0.53 -6.57
CA VAL A 69 -5.26 -1.56 -6.78
C VAL A 69 -4.72 -2.81 -7.49
N PRO A 70 -4.00 -2.69 -8.63
CA PRO A 70 -3.37 -3.85 -9.27
C PRO A 70 -2.35 -4.55 -8.36
N MET A 71 -1.57 -3.78 -7.58
CA MET A 71 -0.62 -4.35 -6.62
C MET A 71 -1.33 -5.22 -5.58
N PHE A 72 -2.39 -4.69 -4.95
CA PHE A 72 -3.17 -5.43 -3.97
C PHE A 72 -3.75 -6.71 -4.56
N GLY A 73 -4.33 -6.64 -5.75
CA GLY A 73 -4.90 -7.81 -6.45
C GLY A 73 -3.84 -8.87 -6.75
N LEU A 74 -2.67 -8.48 -7.24
CA LEU A 74 -1.57 -9.42 -7.54
C LEU A 74 -1.04 -10.08 -6.27
N MET A 75 -0.83 -9.31 -5.20
CA MET A 75 -0.39 -9.84 -3.89
C MET A 75 -1.40 -10.82 -3.29
N TRP A 76 -2.69 -10.47 -3.38
CA TRP A 76 -3.79 -11.34 -2.95
C TRP A 76 -3.82 -12.67 -3.72
N LEU A 77 -3.72 -12.61 -5.05
CA LEU A 77 -3.69 -13.81 -5.89
C LEU A 77 -2.44 -14.66 -5.63
N ALA A 78 -1.28 -14.02 -5.43
CA ALA A 78 -0.04 -14.72 -5.07
C ALA A 78 -0.20 -15.47 -3.74
N MET A 79 -0.76 -14.82 -2.71
CA MET A 79 -1.02 -15.43 -1.40
C MET A 79 -1.93 -16.66 -1.47
N LEU A 80 -2.94 -16.65 -2.35
CA LEU A 80 -3.87 -17.78 -2.51
C LEU A 80 -3.37 -18.87 -3.47
N SER A 81 -2.35 -18.57 -4.29
CA SER A 81 -1.87 -19.47 -5.33
C SER A 81 -1.12 -20.67 -4.76
N ALA A 82 -1.21 -21.81 -5.44
CA ALA A 82 -0.30 -22.93 -5.21
C ALA A 82 1.10 -22.69 -5.82
N GLN A 83 1.23 -21.69 -6.70
CA GLN A 83 2.48 -21.34 -7.39
C GLN A 83 2.72 -19.82 -7.33
N PRO A 84 2.97 -19.25 -6.13
CA PRO A 84 3.13 -17.81 -5.93
C PRO A 84 4.24 -17.20 -6.80
N ALA A 85 5.28 -17.97 -7.15
CA ALA A 85 6.40 -17.52 -7.99
C ALA A 85 5.96 -16.97 -9.36
N ARG A 86 4.85 -17.44 -9.93
CA ARG A 86 4.33 -16.93 -11.23
C ARG A 86 3.88 -15.47 -11.17
N TYR A 87 3.58 -14.96 -9.97
CA TYR A 87 3.13 -13.59 -9.76
C TYR A 87 4.29 -12.63 -9.49
N LEU A 88 5.51 -13.12 -9.28
CA LEU A 88 6.64 -12.28 -8.90
C LEU A 88 6.96 -11.21 -9.96
N VAL A 89 7.05 -11.62 -11.22
CA VAL A 89 7.32 -10.69 -12.34
C VAL A 89 6.22 -9.61 -12.46
N PRO A 90 4.92 -9.95 -12.56
CA PRO A 90 3.89 -8.91 -12.65
C PRO A 90 3.84 -8.02 -11.40
N ILE A 91 4.07 -8.55 -10.19
CA ILE A 91 4.17 -7.75 -8.97
C ILE A 91 5.30 -6.72 -9.09
N VAL A 92 6.50 -7.14 -9.50
CA VAL A 92 7.65 -6.23 -9.64
C VAL A 92 7.39 -5.15 -10.68
N VAL A 93 6.75 -5.48 -11.82
CA VAL A 93 6.40 -4.49 -12.85
C VAL A 93 5.46 -3.41 -12.29
N VAL A 94 4.39 -3.82 -11.59
CA VAL A 94 3.45 -2.87 -10.96
C VAL A 94 4.13 -2.08 -9.84
N LEU A 95 5.05 -2.70 -9.09
CA LEU A 95 5.81 -2.01 -8.04
C LEU A 95 6.65 -0.88 -8.63
N ILE A 96 7.40 -1.15 -9.69
CA ILE A 96 8.22 -0.15 -10.38
C ILE A 96 7.34 1.01 -10.84
N TYR A 97 6.23 0.71 -11.51
CA TYR A 97 5.29 1.74 -11.95
C TYR A 97 4.76 2.57 -10.77
N THR A 98 4.34 1.92 -9.70
CA THR A 98 3.79 2.59 -8.50
C THR A 98 4.83 3.50 -7.84
N VAL A 99 6.07 3.02 -7.68
CA VAL A 99 7.16 3.81 -7.11
C VAL A 99 7.49 5.02 -8.00
N VAL A 100 7.51 4.85 -9.32
CA VAL A 100 7.73 5.95 -10.25
C VAL A 100 6.63 7.00 -10.13
N ALA A 101 5.36 6.59 -10.05
CA ALA A 101 4.22 7.49 -9.88
C ALA A 101 4.29 8.25 -8.55
N ILE A 102 4.60 7.57 -7.43
CA ILE A 102 4.79 8.19 -6.11
C ILE A 102 5.97 9.17 -6.14
N CYS A 103 7.10 8.81 -6.74
CA CYS A 103 8.25 9.71 -6.85
C CYS A 103 7.92 10.95 -7.70
N TYR A 104 7.19 10.77 -8.80
CA TYR A 104 6.73 11.90 -9.62
C TYR A 104 5.88 12.85 -8.79
N ASP A 105 4.93 12.31 -8.04
CA ASP A 105 4.01 13.06 -7.17
C ASP A 105 4.78 13.86 -6.09
N GLU A 106 5.67 13.20 -5.36
CA GLU A 106 6.50 13.80 -4.31
C GLU A 106 7.40 14.93 -4.86
N PHE A 107 8.09 14.69 -5.98
CA PHE A 107 9.09 15.63 -6.49
C PHE A 107 8.50 16.78 -7.31
N VAL A 108 7.37 16.57 -7.99
CA VAL A 108 6.74 17.58 -8.84
C VAL A 108 5.76 18.44 -8.05
N PHE A 109 5.00 17.84 -7.13
CA PHE A 109 3.95 18.52 -6.38
C PHE A 109 4.34 18.72 -4.92
N HIS A 110 4.52 17.62 -4.15
CA HIS A 110 4.56 17.74 -2.70
C HIS A 110 5.74 18.54 -2.16
N ARG A 111 6.94 18.32 -2.70
CA ARG A 111 8.16 19.04 -2.28
C ARG A 111 8.09 20.56 -2.51
N LYS A 112 7.27 21.02 -3.46
CA LYS A 112 7.22 22.43 -3.86
C LYS A 112 6.11 23.22 -3.19
N ARG A 113 5.05 22.57 -2.70
CA ARG A 113 3.81 23.26 -2.29
C ARG A 113 3.29 22.85 -0.91
N CYS A 114 3.62 21.66 -0.44
CA CYS A 114 2.95 21.13 0.75
C CYS A 114 3.45 21.75 2.03
N GLY A 115 2.51 21.98 2.94
CA GLY A 115 2.81 22.35 4.32
C GLY A 115 3.29 21.14 5.14
N PRO A 116 3.80 21.38 6.36
CA PRO A 116 4.31 20.31 7.23
C PRO A 116 3.28 19.22 7.58
N GLU A 117 2.00 19.58 7.69
CA GLU A 117 0.92 18.65 8.02
C GLU A 117 0.64 17.67 6.87
N GLU A 118 0.46 18.21 5.66
CA GLU A 118 0.25 17.44 4.43
C GLU A 118 1.43 16.50 4.14
N THR A 119 2.67 17.00 4.29
CA THR A 119 3.88 16.16 4.17
C THR A 119 3.87 15.00 5.18
N ARG A 120 3.35 15.21 6.39
CA ARG A 120 3.27 14.14 7.40
C ARG A 120 2.25 13.08 6.99
N TYR A 121 1.09 13.48 6.48
CA TYR A 121 0.05 12.54 6.02
C TYR A 121 0.52 11.74 4.80
N HIS A 122 1.10 12.40 3.81
CA HIS A 122 1.66 11.74 2.63
C HIS A 122 2.76 10.74 3.01
N ARG A 123 3.71 11.13 3.89
CA ARG A 123 4.75 10.21 4.37
C ARG A 123 4.16 9.02 5.11
N LEU A 124 3.17 9.23 5.97
CA LEU A 124 2.51 8.13 6.68
C LEU A 124 1.82 7.16 5.70
N LEU A 125 1.18 7.69 4.64
CA LEU A 125 0.59 6.91 3.56
C LEU A 125 1.66 6.06 2.83
N VAL A 126 2.74 6.69 2.36
CA VAL A 126 3.78 6.03 1.55
C VAL A 126 4.56 5.01 2.38
N PHE A 127 5.06 5.40 3.55
CA PHE A 127 5.84 4.49 4.41
C PHE A 127 4.97 3.35 4.96
N GLY A 128 3.73 3.64 5.36
CA GLY A 128 2.80 2.61 5.83
C GLY A 128 2.51 1.58 4.75
N ASN A 129 2.24 2.01 3.50
CA ASN A 129 2.06 1.09 2.38
C ASN A 129 3.32 0.28 2.07
N GLY A 130 4.50 0.91 2.08
CA GLY A 130 5.77 0.23 1.85
C GLY A 130 6.05 -0.86 2.89
N LEU A 131 5.85 -0.58 4.18
CA LEU A 131 6.03 -1.56 5.26
C LEU A 131 5.00 -2.70 5.18
N ALA A 132 3.73 -2.38 4.92
CA ALA A 132 2.70 -3.40 4.74
C ALA A 132 3.02 -4.31 3.55
N TRP A 133 3.45 -3.73 2.43
CA TRP A 133 3.84 -4.48 1.25
C TRP A 133 5.06 -5.39 1.53
N LEU A 134 6.10 -4.88 2.18
CA LEU A 134 7.30 -5.67 2.52
C LEU A 134 6.97 -6.85 3.44
N ALA A 135 6.15 -6.62 4.47
CA ALA A 135 5.73 -7.69 5.37
C ALA A 135 4.89 -8.74 4.64
N TRP A 136 3.96 -8.32 3.77
CA TRP A 136 3.16 -9.24 2.98
C TRP A 136 3.99 -10.00 1.94
N PHE A 137 4.95 -9.34 1.30
CA PHE A 137 5.88 -9.96 0.36
C PHE A 137 6.75 -11.00 1.05
N HIS A 138 7.31 -10.66 2.21
CA HIS A 138 8.06 -11.63 3.03
C HIS A 138 7.16 -12.81 3.41
N PHE A 139 5.90 -12.58 3.78
CA PHE A 139 5.01 -13.69 4.11
C PHE A 139 4.81 -14.67 2.94
N ILE A 140 4.76 -14.18 1.70
CA ILE A 140 4.53 -15.02 0.51
C ILE A 140 5.82 -15.71 0.03
N TYR A 141 6.98 -15.04 0.12
CA TYR A 141 8.21 -15.44 -0.56
C TYR A 141 9.44 -15.66 0.33
N GLY A 142 9.36 -15.33 1.63
CA GLY A 142 10.45 -15.49 2.60
C GLY A 142 10.22 -16.66 3.53
#